data_AF-A0A653PI81-F1
#
_entry.id   AF-A0A653PI81-F1
#
_cell.length_a   1.000
_cell.length_b   1.000
_cell.length_c   1.000
_cell.angle_alpha   90.00
_cell.angle_beta   90.00
_cell.angle_gamma   90.00
#
_symmetry.space_group_name_H-M   'P 1'
#
loop_
_entity.id
_entity.type
_entity.pdbx_description
1 polymer ?
#
loop_
_entity_poly.entity_id
_entity_poly.type
_entity_poly.pdbx_seq_one_letter_code
_entity_poly.pdbx_strand_id
1 'polypeptide(L)'
;MRIVTDSDHARRPAALHVHFADTDSIAFPTRTIARGDAVYFAGEPLRSLYTVQSGSFKSVAAYPAADDDNPLRMQITAFHLADETLGLDGICTGRHQSDAVALEESVVRIMPVGILEPLCREYARMQHALLAIMSAEIVRAARLALMLGTMAARERVAAFLLDLSTRLGSNDSAEMLLPMTRADIASHLGLELETVSRTLSKLQREHAIELNGRHLRIVDRARLERV
;
A
#
# COMPACT_ATOMS: atom_id res chain seq x y z
N MET A 1 -25.42 1.44 23.67
CA MET A 1 -25.34 0.94 22.28
C MET A 1 -25.50 2.09 21.30
N ARG A 2 -24.41 2.73 20.90
CA ARG A 2 -24.42 3.75 19.84
C ARG A 2 -23.43 3.29 18.78
N ILE A 3 -23.97 3.02 17.61
CA ILE A 3 -23.19 2.73 16.41
C ILE A 3 -22.69 4.08 15.93
N VAL A 4 -21.43 4.37 16.22
CA VAL A 4 -20.69 5.35 15.42
C VAL A 4 -19.89 4.50 14.45
N THR A 5 -20.53 4.16 13.32
CA THR A 5 -19.74 4.23 12.09
C THR A 5 -19.28 5.68 12.04
N ASP A 6 -17.98 5.93 11.99
CA ASP A 6 -17.57 7.20 11.43
C ASP A 6 -18.05 7.17 9.97
N SER A 7 -19.26 7.69 9.78
CA SER A 7 -19.97 7.75 8.50
C SER A 7 -19.34 8.78 7.57
N ASP A 8 -18.22 9.39 7.97
CA ASP A 8 -17.49 10.36 7.15
C ASP A 8 -16.27 9.77 6.41
N HIS A 9 -16.05 8.45 6.49
CA HIS A 9 -14.87 7.79 5.90
C HIS A 9 -15.18 6.80 4.76
N ALA A 10 -16.27 6.99 4.02
CA ALA A 10 -16.73 6.14 2.90
C ALA A 10 -15.75 5.97 1.71
N ARG A 11 -14.47 6.34 1.84
CA ARG A 11 -13.44 6.26 0.79
C ARG A 11 -12.15 5.53 1.19
N ARG A 12 -11.94 5.13 2.45
CA ARG A 12 -10.68 4.43 2.81
C ARG A 12 -10.83 2.92 2.65
N PRO A 13 -9.83 2.22 2.07
CA PRO A 13 -9.82 0.76 2.06
C PRO A 13 -9.87 0.23 3.49
N ALA A 14 -10.51 -0.92 3.67
CA ALA A 14 -10.60 -1.59 4.97
C ALA A 14 -9.18 -1.80 5.51
N ALA A 15 -8.91 -1.15 6.63
CA ALA A 15 -7.72 -1.30 7.43
C ALA A 15 -8.03 -2.26 8.58
N LEU A 16 -7.03 -2.98 9.10
CA LEU A 16 -7.19 -3.79 10.33
C LEU A 16 -7.22 -2.85 11.55
N HIS A 17 -8.23 -1.98 11.59
CA HIS A 17 -8.53 -1.19 12.76
C HIS A 17 -9.32 -2.05 13.73
N VAL A 18 -8.60 -2.65 14.66
CA VAL A 18 -9.23 -3.28 15.81
C VAL A 18 -9.55 -2.19 16.83
N HIS A 19 -10.69 -1.52 16.64
CA HIS A 19 -11.30 -0.72 17.71
C HIS A 19 -12.28 -1.60 18.47
N PHE A 20 -11.83 -2.16 19.60
CA PHE A 20 -12.71 -2.79 20.57
C PHE A 20 -13.55 -1.69 21.22
N ALA A 21 -14.87 -1.72 21.00
CA ALA A 21 -15.78 -0.85 21.73
C ALA A 21 -15.95 -1.40 23.16
N ASP A 22 -15.59 -0.57 24.13
CA ASP A 22 -15.73 -0.74 25.57
C ASP A 22 -14.87 -1.81 26.27
N THR A 23 -13.89 -1.30 27.03
CA THR A 23 -13.19 -1.89 28.21
C THR A 23 -12.12 -2.97 28.02
N ASP A 24 -12.03 -3.67 26.88
CA ASP A 24 -10.93 -4.60 26.61
C ASP A 24 -10.16 -4.23 25.33
N SER A 25 -9.42 -3.12 25.36
CA SER A 25 -8.49 -2.81 24.27
C SER A 25 -7.29 -3.76 24.37
N ILE A 26 -7.18 -4.76 23.48
CA ILE A 26 -5.92 -5.50 23.31
C ILE A 26 -4.89 -4.52 22.74
N ALA A 27 -4.05 -4.00 23.62
CA ALA A 27 -2.95 -3.12 23.25
C ALA A 27 -1.84 -3.96 22.61
N PHE A 28 -1.74 -3.86 21.29
CA PHE A 28 -0.62 -4.45 20.56
C PHE A 28 0.61 -3.55 20.63
N PRO A 29 1.81 -4.12 20.85
CA PRO A 29 3.03 -3.35 20.88
C PRO A 29 3.29 -2.69 19.53
N THR A 30 3.97 -1.55 19.57
CA THR A 30 4.36 -0.80 18.39
C THR A 30 5.88 -0.92 18.19
N ARG A 31 6.32 -0.71 16.96
CA ARG A 31 7.74 -0.69 16.58
C ARG A 31 7.99 0.40 15.56
N THR A 32 9.00 1.23 15.83
CA THR A 32 9.51 2.22 14.88
C THR A 32 10.51 1.54 13.95
N ILE A 33 10.42 1.89 12.66
CA ILE A 33 11.26 1.38 11.59
C ILE A 33 11.89 2.59 10.89
N ALA A 34 13.21 2.60 10.80
CA ALA A 34 13.90 3.67 10.10
C ALA A 34 13.69 3.55 8.59
N ARG A 35 13.79 4.69 7.90
CA ARG A 35 13.72 4.72 6.43
C ARG A 35 14.75 3.79 5.81
N GLY A 36 14.31 2.90 4.93
CA GLY A 36 15.16 1.93 4.25
C GLY A 36 15.30 0.59 4.97
N ASP A 37 14.87 0.49 6.23
CA ASP A 37 14.87 -0.78 6.97
C ASP A 37 13.62 -1.61 6.66
N ALA A 38 13.75 -2.92 6.75
CA ALA A 38 12.66 -3.86 6.55
C ALA A 38 11.97 -4.23 7.87
N VAL A 39 10.64 -4.35 7.85
CA VAL A 39 9.84 -4.90 8.95
C VAL A 39 10.07 -6.40 9.07
N TYR A 40 10.18 -7.06 7.92
CA TYR A 40 10.44 -8.49 7.72
C TYR A 40 11.01 -8.69 6.32
N PHE A 41 11.65 -9.84 6.11
CA PHE A 41 12.19 -10.25 4.82
C PHE A 41 11.44 -11.44 4.22
N ALA A 42 11.48 -11.55 2.90
CA ALA A 42 10.95 -12.67 2.16
C ALA A 42 11.58 -13.98 2.65
N GLY A 43 10.76 -15.02 2.77
CA GLY A 43 11.14 -16.32 3.29
C GLY A 43 11.17 -16.41 4.82
N GLU A 44 11.12 -15.31 5.58
CA GLU A 44 11.03 -15.40 7.04
C GLU A 44 9.69 -16.01 7.50
N PRO A 45 9.65 -16.79 8.60
CA PRO A 45 8.41 -17.30 9.16
C PRO A 45 7.44 -16.18 9.53
N LEU A 46 6.17 -16.32 9.15
CA LEU A 46 5.12 -15.38 9.51
C LEU A 46 4.80 -15.52 11.00
N ARG A 47 5.31 -14.60 11.83
CA ARG A 47 5.02 -14.53 13.26
C ARG A 47 3.93 -13.53 13.61
N SER A 48 3.86 -12.45 12.84
CA SER A 48 2.95 -11.34 13.08
C SER A 48 2.49 -10.70 11.77
N LEU A 49 1.28 -10.16 11.78
CA LEU A 49 0.86 -9.12 10.85
C LEU A 49 1.22 -7.75 11.43
N TYR A 50 1.36 -6.76 10.55
CA TYR A 50 1.74 -5.42 10.95
C TYR A 50 0.78 -4.39 10.36
N THR A 51 0.16 -3.57 11.19
CA THR A 51 -0.68 -2.46 10.70
C THR A 51 0.14 -1.17 10.76
N VAL A 52 0.20 -0.44 9.65
CA VAL A 52 0.91 0.84 9.59
C VAL A 52 0.16 1.88 10.40
N GLN A 53 0.75 2.40 11.48
CA GLN A 53 0.17 3.49 12.26
C GLN A 53 0.54 4.85 11.69
N SER A 54 1.78 4.98 11.21
CA SER A 54 2.28 6.17 10.54
C SER A 54 3.42 5.81 9.60
N GLY A 55 3.64 6.66 8.60
CA GLY A 55 4.61 6.44 7.54
C GLY A 55 4.06 5.54 6.43
N SER A 56 4.97 4.90 5.70
CA SER A 56 4.65 4.09 4.53
C SER A 56 5.72 3.04 4.24
N PHE A 57 5.31 2.01 3.50
CA PHE A 57 6.15 0.86 3.15
C PHE A 57 6.00 0.50 1.67
N LYS A 58 6.99 -0.21 1.13
CA LYS A 58 6.91 -0.93 -0.14
C LYS A 58 7.10 -2.42 0.07
N SER A 59 6.32 -3.23 -0.63
CA SER A 59 6.57 -4.66 -0.77
C SER A 59 7.48 -4.90 -1.97
N VAL A 60 8.59 -5.60 -1.76
CA VAL A 60 9.57 -5.93 -2.80
C VAL A 60 9.63 -7.44 -2.96
N ALA A 61 9.31 -7.94 -4.15
CA ALA A 61 9.43 -9.34 -4.49
C ALA A 61 10.67 -9.56 -5.38
N ALA A 62 11.43 -10.61 -5.05
CA ALA A 62 12.52 -11.07 -5.89
C ALA A 62 12.01 -12.16 -6.85
N TYR A 63 12.47 -12.15 -8.10
CA TYR A 63 12.16 -13.19 -9.08
C TYR A 63 13.40 -13.53 -9.91
N PRO A 64 13.53 -14.76 -10.41
CA PRO A 64 14.70 -15.17 -11.19
C PRO A 64 14.84 -14.30 -12.45
N ALA A 65 16.05 -13.81 -12.73
CA ALA A 65 16.33 -13.27 -14.05
C ALA A 65 16.52 -14.41 -15.05
N ALA A 66 16.23 -14.14 -16.32
CA ALA A 66 16.49 -15.09 -17.41
C ALA A 66 17.98 -15.15 -17.84
N ASP A 67 18.85 -14.36 -17.19
CA ASP A 67 20.24 -14.15 -17.60
C ASP A 67 21.17 -14.39 -16.40
N ASP A 68 22.32 -15.05 -16.62
CA ASP A 68 23.18 -15.62 -15.57
C ASP A 68 23.90 -14.56 -14.71
N ASP A 69 24.06 -13.33 -15.20
CA ASP A 69 24.87 -12.28 -14.54
C ASP A 69 24.16 -11.60 -13.36
N ASN A 70 22.83 -11.70 -13.25
CA ASN A 70 22.10 -11.19 -12.10
C ASN A 70 21.01 -12.18 -11.71
N PRO A 71 21.23 -13.05 -10.70
CA PRO A 71 20.35 -14.18 -10.44
C PRO A 71 18.92 -13.76 -10.05
N LEU A 72 18.73 -12.54 -9.52
CA LEU A 72 17.45 -12.09 -9.00
C LEU A 72 17.15 -10.66 -9.42
N ARG A 73 15.99 -10.46 -10.06
CA ARG A 73 15.40 -9.15 -10.28
C ARG A 73 14.48 -8.80 -9.12
N MET A 74 14.42 -7.52 -8.80
CA MET A 74 13.55 -6.97 -7.76
C MET A 74 12.40 -6.20 -8.40
N GLN A 75 11.20 -6.40 -7.88
CA GLN A 75 9.99 -5.73 -8.32
C GLN A 75 9.21 -5.22 -7.13
N ILE A 76 8.81 -3.96 -7.15
CA ILE A 76 7.85 -3.44 -6.16
C ILE A 76 6.45 -3.93 -6.55
N THR A 77 5.84 -4.72 -5.67
CA THR A 77 4.52 -5.32 -5.90
C THR A 77 3.39 -4.52 -5.27
N ALA A 78 3.68 -3.76 -4.21
CA ALA A 78 2.70 -2.92 -3.55
C ALA A 78 3.37 -1.75 -2.80
N PHE A 79 2.61 -0.68 -2.62
CA PHE A 79 2.88 0.36 -1.62
C PHE A 79 1.83 0.26 -0.53
N HIS A 80 2.24 0.47 0.72
CA HIS A 80 1.37 0.43 1.88
C HIS A 80 1.43 1.76 2.63
N LEU A 81 0.27 2.34 2.91
CA LEU A 81 0.10 3.62 3.59
C LEU A 81 -0.40 3.40 5.01
N ALA A 82 -0.60 4.50 5.75
CA ALA A 82 -1.25 4.48 7.05
C ALA A 82 -2.55 3.67 6.99
N ASP A 83 -2.80 2.93 8.07
CA ASP A 83 -3.93 2.04 8.30
C ASP A 83 -3.90 0.73 7.49
N GLU A 84 -3.03 0.59 6.49
CA GLU A 84 -2.92 -0.66 5.72
C GLU A 84 -2.12 -1.75 6.46
N THR A 85 -2.32 -3.01 6.06
CA THR A 85 -1.78 -4.19 6.75
C THR A 85 -0.73 -4.92 5.91
N LEU A 86 0.43 -5.15 6.52
CA LEU A 86 1.56 -5.90 5.98
C LEU A 86 1.53 -7.36 6.46
N GLY A 87 2.09 -8.26 5.67
CA GLY A 87 2.31 -9.67 6.01
C GLY A 87 1.16 -10.60 5.61
N LEU A 88 0.11 -10.08 4.97
CA LEU A 88 -1.04 -10.87 4.50
C LEU A 88 -0.63 -11.93 3.47
N ASP A 89 0.42 -11.65 2.68
CA ASP A 89 1.00 -12.54 1.68
C ASP A 89 1.55 -13.84 2.28
N GLY A 90 1.90 -13.84 3.56
CA GLY A 90 2.42 -15.03 4.24
C GLY A 90 1.38 -15.91 4.91
N ILE A 91 0.10 -15.51 4.97
CA ILE A 91 -0.93 -16.25 5.73
C ILE A 91 -1.10 -17.68 5.19
N CYS A 92 -1.09 -17.83 3.86
CA CYS A 92 -1.32 -19.13 3.22
C CYS A 92 -0.14 -20.11 3.43
N THR A 93 1.10 -19.60 3.36
CA THR A 93 2.32 -20.43 3.35
C THR A 93 3.03 -20.48 4.70
N GLY A 94 2.63 -19.64 5.66
CA GLY A 94 3.33 -19.45 6.92
C GLY A 94 4.66 -18.71 6.80
N ARG A 95 4.95 -18.09 5.65
CA ARG A 95 6.20 -17.34 5.37
C ARG A 95 5.94 -16.11 4.53
N HIS A 96 6.65 -15.02 4.82
CA HIS A 96 6.59 -13.80 4.02
C HIS A 96 7.01 -14.07 2.56
N GLN A 97 6.27 -13.52 1.59
CA GLN A 97 6.55 -13.71 0.15
C GLN A 97 7.34 -12.53 -0.45
N SER A 98 7.40 -11.42 0.28
CA SER A 98 8.07 -10.19 -0.10
C SER A 98 8.78 -9.56 1.09
N ASP A 99 9.76 -8.70 0.83
CA ASP A 99 10.31 -7.80 1.84
C ASP A 99 9.33 -6.64 2.04
N ALA A 100 9.16 -6.16 3.28
CA ALA A 100 8.41 -4.93 3.55
C ALA A 100 9.34 -3.83 4.06
N VAL A 101 9.70 -2.89 3.19
CA VAL A 101 10.73 -1.87 3.44
C VAL A 101 10.11 -0.50 3.67
N ALA A 102 10.52 0.21 4.72
CA ALA A 102 10.02 1.54 5.05
C ALA A 102 10.50 2.59 4.04
N LEU A 103 9.58 3.41 3.52
CA LEU A 103 9.91 4.51 2.59
C LEU A 103 10.33 5.79 3.31
N GLU A 104 9.95 5.90 4.57
CA GLU A 104 10.21 6.98 5.51
C GLU A 104 10.33 6.38 6.93
N GLU A 105 10.55 7.21 7.95
CA GLU A 105 10.42 6.72 9.33
C GLU A 105 8.96 6.34 9.59
N SER A 106 8.73 5.09 9.95
CA SER A 106 7.39 4.52 10.03
C SER A 106 7.17 3.82 11.36
N VAL A 107 5.93 3.82 11.84
CA VAL A 107 5.54 3.09 13.06
C VAL A 107 4.51 2.03 12.68
N VAL A 108 4.76 0.79 13.10
CA VAL A 108 3.85 -0.32 12.91
C VAL A 108 3.33 -0.87 14.23
N ARG A 109 2.08 -1.30 14.25
CA ARG A 109 1.50 -2.10 15.32
C ARG A 109 1.69 -3.58 15.00
N ILE A 110 2.16 -4.37 15.96
CA ILE A 110 2.50 -5.78 15.77
C ILE A 110 1.36 -6.67 16.30
N MET A 111 0.72 -7.43 15.43
CA MET A 111 -0.32 -8.39 15.79
C MET A 111 0.17 -9.82 15.57
N PRO A 112 0.44 -10.60 16.62
CA PRO A 112 0.85 -12.00 16.48
C PRO A 112 -0.19 -12.81 15.69
N VAL A 113 0.24 -13.67 14.78
CA VAL A 113 -0.73 -14.46 13.99
C VAL A 113 -1.44 -15.52 14.81
N GLY A 114 -0.80 -16.05 15.86
CA GLY A 114 -1.37 -17.09 16.73
C GLY A 114 -2.63 -16.66 17.50
N ILE A 115 -2.89 -15.35 17.62
CA ILE A 115 -4.09 -14.84 18.28
C ILE A 115 -5.21 -14.49 17.27
N LEU A 116 -4.93 -14.45 15.96
CA LEU A 116 -5.93 -14.09 14.96
C LEU A 116 -7.11 -15.05 14.95
N GLU A 117 -6.84 -16.35 14.97
CA GLU A 117 -7.88 -17.38 14.90
C GLU A 117 -8.77 -17.39 16.17
N PRO A 118 -8.21 -17.35 17.40
CA PRO A 118 -9.01 -17.11 18.61
C PRO A 118 -9.87 -15.83 18.53
N LEU A 119 -9.29 -14.71 18.11
CA LEU A 119 -10.01 -13.44 18.00
C LEU A 119 -11.14 -13.48 16.96
N CYS A 120 -10.94 -14.17 15.83
CA CYS A 120 -11.98 -14.35 14.84
C CYS A 120 -13.11 -15.25 15.34
N ARG A 121 -12.79 -16.27 16.15
CA ARG A 121 -13.80 -17.13 16.79
C ARG A 121 -14.62 -16.38 17.83
N GLU A 122 -13.98 -15.52 18.61
CA GLU A 122 -14.63 -14.78 19.69
C GLU A 122 -15.40 -13.56 19.18
N TYR A 123 -14.88 -12.86 18.18
CA TYR A 123 -15.43 -11.61 17.67
C TYR A 123 -15.74 -11.69 16.18
N ALA A 124 -17.01 -11.91 15.81
CA ALA A 124 -17.45 -11.94 14.41
C ALA A 124 -17.04 -10.70 13.60
N ARG A 125 -16.99 -9.52 14.23
CA ARG A 125 -16.50 -8.27 13.60
C ARG A 125 -15.04 -8.36 13.14
N MET A 126 -14.18 -9.04 13.91
CA MET A 126 -12.78 -9.27 13.53
C MET A 126 -12.71 -10.12 12.27
N GLN A 127 -13.46 -11.22 12.24
CA GLN A 127 -13.51 -12.11 11.08
C GLN A 127 -13.97 -11.35 9.81
N HIS A 128 -15.05 -10.57 9.93
CA HIS A 128 -15.53 -9.74 8.81
C HIS A 128 -14.49 -8.71 8.35
N ALA A 129 -13.80 -8.04 9.28
CA ALA A 129 -12.75 -7.08 8.95
C ALA A 129 -11.59 -7.77 8.20
N LEU A 130 -11.11 -8.92 8.68
CA LEU A 130 -10.04 -9.67 8.03
C LEU A 130 -10.42 -10.11 6.60
N LEU A 131 -11.63 -10.64 6.41
CA LEU A 131 -12.14 -11.00 5.08
C LEU A 131 -12.25 -9.79 4.15
N ALA A 132 -12.70 -8.64 4.65
CA ALA A 132 -12.79 -7.41 3.87
C ALA A 132 -11.41 -6.92 3.42
N ILE A 133 -10.41 -6.98 4.30
CA ILE A 133 -9.02 -6.62 3.99
C ILE A 133 -8.44 -7.55 2.91
N MET A 134 -8.58 -8.86 3.07
CA MET A 134 -8.11 -9.84 2.09
C MET A 134 -8.79 -9.64 0.72
N SER A 135 -10.10 -9.41 0.71
CA SER A 135 -10.85 -9.11 -0.52
C SER A 135 -10.35 -7.83 -1.20
N ALA A 136 -10.09 -6.77 -0.42
CA ALA A 136 -9.52 -5.53 -0.95
C ALA A 136 -8.14 -5.73 -1.58
N GLU A 137 -7.27 -6.55 -0.97
CA GLU A 137 -5.96 -6.89 -1.56
C GLU A 137 -6.08 -7.70 -2.86
N ILE A 138 -7.01 -8.66 -2.92
CA ILE A 138 -7.28 -9.41 -4.15
C ILE A 138 -7.70 -8.46 -5.28
N VAL A 139 -8.62 -7.53 -4.99
CA VAL A 139 -9.08 -6.55 -5.97
C VAL A 139 -7.94 -5.61 -6.39
N ARG A 140 -7.09 -5.16 -5.46
CA ARG A 140 -5.90 -4.35 -5.77
C ARG A 140 -4.94 -5.08 -6.70
N ALA A 141 -4.59 -6.32 -6.38
CA ALA A 141 -3.69 -7.15 -7.18
C ALA A 141 -4.25 -7.38 -8.59
N ALA A 142 -5.55 -7.67 -8.71
CA ALA A 142 -6.22 -7.83 -10.01
C ALA A 142 -6.20 -6.55 -10.84
N ARG A 143 -6.43 -5.38 -10.22
CA ARG A 143 -6.34 -4.07 -10.89
C ARG A 143 -4.92 -3.77 -11.37
N LEU A 144 -3.91 -4.07 -10.56
CA LEU A 144 -2.51 -3.92 -10.97
C LEU A 144 -2.18 -4.83 -12.15
N ALA A 145 -2.59 -6.10 -12.12
CA ALA A 145 -2.38 -7.02 -13.24
C ALA A 145 -3.03 -6.52 -14.53
N LEU A 146 -4.27 -6.02 -14.47
CA LEU A 146 -4.95 -5.41 -15.62
C LEU A 146 -4.18 -4.18 -16.12
N MET A 147 -3.82 -3.26 -15.23
CA MET A 147 -3.04 -2.05 -15.55
C MET A 147 -1.73 -2.39 -16.27
N LEU A 148 -0.98 -3.38 -15.77
CA LEU A 148 0.29 -3.80 -16.36
C LEU A 148 0.11 -4.52 -17.71
N GLY A 149 -1.01 -5.22 -17.90
CA GLY A 149 -1.30 -5.98 -19.11
C GLY A 149 -1.93 -5.19 -20.25
N THR A 150 -2.65 -4.11 -19.97
CA THR A 150 -3.47 -3.41 -20.99
C THR A 150 -3.17 -1.93 -21.15
N MET A 151 -2.74 -1.24 -20.09
CA MET A 151 -2.59 0.22 -20.14
C MET A 151 -1.23 0.64 -20.71
N ALA A 152 -1.23 1.73 -21.47
CA ALA A 152 -0.03 2.44 -21.89
C ALA A 152 0.65 3.14 -20.71
N ALA A 153 1.94 3.45 -20.83
CA ALA A 153 2.74 4.04 -19.75
C ALA A 153 2.12 5.30 -19.13
N ARG A 154 1.47 6.13 -19.95
CA ARG A 154 0.81 7.37 -19.51
C ARG A 154 -0.41 7.09 -18.63
N GLU A 155 -1.26 6.16 -19.07
CA GLU A 155 -2.47 5.69 -18.36
C GLU A 155 -2.08 5.07 -17.02
N ARG A 156 -1.02 4.24 -16.98
CA ARG A 156 -0.53 3.63 -15.73
C ARG A 156 -0.15 4.67 -14.67
N VAL A 157 0.60 5.70 -15.08
CA VAL A 157 1.00 6.78 -14.16
C VAL A 157 -0.22 7.56 -13.68
N ALA A 158 -1.16 7.89 -14.58
CA ALA A 158 -2.38 8.60 -14.20
C ALA A 158 -3.23 7.78 -13.21
N ALA A 159 -3.47 6.50 -13.51
CA ALA A 159 -4.20 5.58 -12.65
C ALA A 159 -3.52 5.38 -11.28
N PHE A 160 -2.18 5.30 -11.25
CA PHE A 160 -1.41 5.24 -10.01
C PHE A 160 -1.62 6.48 -9.13
N LEU A 161 -1.56 7.68 -9.71
CA LEU A 161 -1.77 8.93 -8.97
C LEU A 161 -3.20 9.04 -8.43
N LEU A 162 -4.19 8.58 -9.20
CA LEU A 162 -5.60 8.54 -8.79
C LEU A 162 -5.86 7.54 -7.65
N ASP A 163 -5.24 6.35 -7.71
CA ASP A 163 -5.31 5.36 -6.63
C ASP A 163 -4.70 5.93 -5.34
N LEU A 164 -3.51 6.53 -5.45
CA LEU A 164 -2.82 7.12 -4.30
C LEU A 164 -3.63 8.25 -3.66
N SER A 165 -4.22 9.13 -4.47
CA SER A 165 -5.09 10.20 -4.00
C SER A 165 -6.32 9.70 -3.27
N THR A 166 -6.92 8.63 -3.77
CA THR A 166 -8.08 8.01 -3.14
C THR A 166 -7.72 7.41 -1.79
N ARG A 167 -6.57 6.72 -1.69
CA ARG A 167 -6.12 6.05 -0.45
C ARG A 167 -5.68 7.02 0.63
N LEU A 168 -5.07 8.14 0.27
CA LEU A 168 -4.71 9.21 1.21
C LEU A 168 -5.91 10.02 1.71
N GLY A 169 -7.12 9.78 1.16
CA GLY A 169 -8.30 10.55 1.51
C GLY A 169 -8.24 12.00 1.07
N SER A 170 -7.32 12.34 0.16
CA SER A 170 -7.17 13.68 -0.39
C SER A 170 -8.38 14.00 -1.26
N ASN A 171 -9.11 15.06 -0.88
CA ASN A 171 -10.13 15.65 -1.73
C ASN A 171 -9.47 16.35 -2.94
N ASP A 172 -10.28 16.70 -3.93
CA ASP A 172 -9.81 17.46 -5.08
C ASP A 172 -9.09 18.71 -4.57
N SER A 173 -7.85 18.93 -5.02
CA SER A 173 -6.91 19.99 -4.63
C SER A 173 -6.07 19.84 -3.35
N ALA A 174 -6.21 18.77 -2.54
CA ALA A 174 -5.27 18.54 -1.45
C ALA A 174 -3.87 18.16 -1.98
N GLU A 175 -2.85 18.83 -1.42
CA GLU A 175 -1.45 18.48 -1.64
C GLU A 175 -1.11 17.18 -0.92
N MET A 176 -0.36 16.31 -1.58
CA MET A 176 0.03 15.00 -1.08
C MET A 176 1.54 14.84 -1.20
N LEU A 177 2.17 14.28 -0.17
CA LEU A 177 3.55 13.86 -0.26
C LEU A 177 3.64 12.47 -0.90
N LEU A 178 4.49 12.33 -1.92
CA LEU A 178 4.89 11.04 -2.46
C LEU A 178 6.04 10.46 -1.62
N PRO A 179 5.80 9.46 -0.74
CA PRO A 179 6.87 8.89 0.07
C PRO A 179 7.87 8.11 -0.78
N MET A 180 7.38 7.51 -1.86
CA MET A 180 8.17 6.74 -2.82
C MET A 180 8.95 7.62 -3.80
N THR A 181 10.06 7.09 -4.31
CA THR A 181 10.84 7.76 -5.37
C THR A 181 10.24 7.48 -6.74
N ARG A 182 10.68 8.23 -7.76
CA ARG A 182 10.31 7.93 -9.16
C ARG A 182 10.82 6.56 -9.62
N ALA A 183 11.94 6.09 -9.07
CA ALA A 183 12.47 4.77 -9.37
C ALA A 183 11.59 3.67 -8.76
N ASP A 184 11.05 3.91 -7.56
CA ASP A 184 10.08 3.02 -6.95
C ASP A 184 8.78 2.96 -7.77
N ILE A 185 8.27 4.11 -8.23
CA ILE A 185 7.08 4.16 -9.11
C ILE A 185 7.35 3.42 -10.42
N ALA A 186 8.53 3.64 -11.02
CA ALA A 186 8.95 2.99 -12.25
C ALA A 186 8.99 1.47 -12.09
N SER A 187 9.62 0.98 -11.02
CA SER A 187 9.59 -0.44 -10.66
C SER A 187 8.15 -0.91 -10.57
N HIS A 188 7.32 -0.30 -9.71
CA HIS A 188 5.94 -0.73 -9.47
C HIS A 188 5.07 -0.83 -10.73
N LEU A 189 5.23 0.12 -11.68
CA LEU A 189 4.43 0.19 -12.91
C LEU A 189 5.04 -0.59 -14.09
N GLY A 190 6.19 -1.24 -13.90
CA GLY A 190 6.93 -1.92 -14.98
C GLY A 190 7.36 -0.95 -16.07
N LEU A 191 7.83 0.24 -15.68
CA LEU A 191 8.26 1.31 -16.56
C LEU A 191 9.71 1.68 -16.29
N GLU A 192 10.35 2.35 -17.24
CA GLU A 192 11.62 3.01 -17.02
C GLU A 192 11.46 4.30 -16.20
N LEU A 193 12.46 4.60 -15.35
CA LEU A 193 12.50 5.83 -14.55
C LEU A 193 12.32 7.10 -15.41
N GLU A 194 12.95 7.10 -16.58
CA GLU A 194 12.88 8.19 -17.53
C GLU A 194 11.45 8.36 -18.08
N THR A 195 10.75 7.26 -18.34
CA THR A 195 9.36 7.24 -18.82
C THR A 195 8.40 7.79 -17.77
N VAL A 196 8.55 7.40 -16.50
CA VAL A 196 7.77 7.99 -15.40
C VAL A 196 8.04 9.49 -15.30
N SER A 197 9.30 9.91 -15.34
CA SER A 197 9.68 11.33 -15.26
C SER A 197 9.08 12.15 -16.42
N ARG A 198 9.18 11.67 -17.66
CA ARG A 198 8.59 12.34 -18.83
C ARG A 198 7.07 12.43 -18.74
N THR A 199 6.41 11.36 -18.28
CA THR A 199 4.95 11.35 -18.13
C THR A 199 4.49 12.36 -17.08
N LEU A 200 5.14 12.40 -15.91
CA LEU A 200 4.83 13.39 -14.87
C LEU A 200 5.01 14.82 -15.39
N SER A 201 6.13 15.11 -16.08
CA SER A 201 6.36 16.44 -16.67
C SER A 201 5.34 16.80 -17.77
N LYS A 202 4.80 15.81 -18.50
CA LYS A 202 3.75 16.03 -19.49
C LYS A 202 2.41 16.34 -18.80
N LEU A 203 2.01 15.56 -17.80
CA LEU A 203 0.80 15.80 -17.01
C LEU A 203 0.83 17.18 -16.34
N GLN A 204 2.01 17.60 -15.87
CA GLN A 204 2.21 18.94 -15.29
C GLN A 204 2.04 20.07 -16.32
N ARG A 205 2.65 19.93 -17.51
CA ARG A 205 2.46 20.91 -18.61
C ARG A 205 1.03 21.01 -19.10
N GLU A 206 0.25 19.94 -18.96
CA GLU A 206 -1.16 19.90 -19.32
C GLU A 206 -2.09 20.37 -18.18
N HIS A 207 -1.52 20.87 -17.07
CA HIS A 207 -2.25 21.30 -15.87
C HIS A 207 -3.16 20.22 -15.26
N ALA A 208 -2.86 18.94 -15.49
CA ALA A 208 -3.55 17.85 -14.80
C ALA A 208 -3.07 17.73 -13.35
N ILE A 209 -1.77 17.98 -13.13
CA ILE A 209 -1.11 17.91 -11.83
C ILE A 209 -0.18 19.10 -11.62
N GLU A 210 0.15 19.38 -10.38
CA GLU A 210 1.31 20.17 -9.97
C GLU A 210 2.25 19.28 -9.18
N LEU A 211 3.55 19.36 -9.48
CA LEU A 211 4.58 18.56 -8.82
C LEU A 211 5.76 19.45 -8.45
N ASN A 212 6.06 19.54 -7.15
CA ASN A 212 7.23 20.22 -6.61
C ASN A 212 8.04 19.26 -5.72
N GLY A 213 9.13 18.72 -6.27
CA GLY A 213 9.89 17.66 -5.62
C GLY A 213 9.04 16.41 -5.44
N ARG A 214 8.62 16.14 -4.19
CA ARG A 214 7.73 15.03 -3.81
C ARG A 214 6.31 15.48 -3.49
N HIS A 215 6.04 16.79 -3.46
CA HIS A 215 4.70 17.30 -3.23
C HIS A 215 3.93 17.29 -4.54
N LEU A 216 2.82 16.56 -4.56
CA LEU A 216 1.95 16.38 -5.70
C LEU A 216 0.57 16.95 -5.36
N ARG A 217 -0.01 17.71 -6.29
CA ARG A 217 -1.40 18.13 -6.23
C ARG A 217 -2.09 17.75 -7.53
N ILE A 218 -3.25 17.10 -7.44
CA ILE A 218 -4.10 16.86 -8.62
C ILE A 218 -4.93 18.13 -8.84
N VAL A 219 -4.69 18.81 -9.97
CA VAL A 219 -5.31 20.10 -10.29
C VAL A 219 -6.59 19.92 -11.10
N ASP A 220 -6.61 18.94 -12.01
CA ASP A 220 -7.76 18.60 -12.84
C ASP A 220 -7.95 17.08 -12.82
N ARG A 221 -8.72 16.61 -11.84
CA ARG A 221 -9.01 15.18 -11.66
C ARG A 221 -9.73 14.59 -12.86
N ALA A 222 -10.72 15.29 -13.39
CA ALA A 222 -11.50 14.82 -14.53
C ALA A 222 -10.66 14.66 -15.80
N ARG A 223 -9.65 15.52 -16.00
CA ARG A 223 -8.65 15.33 -17.07
C ARG A 223 -7.78 14.11 -16.80
N LEU A 224 -7.31 13.94 -15.56
CA LEU A 224 -6.46 12.80 -15.21
C LEU A 224 -7.19 11.45 -15.36
N GLU A 225 -8.49 11.41 -15.07
CA GLU A 225 -9.37 10.24 -15.26
C GLU A 225 -9.68 9.92 -16.73
N ARG A 226 -9.44 10.87 -17.66
CA ARG A 226 -9.61 10.70 -19.11
C ARG A 226 -8.31 10.37 -19.87
N VAL A 227 -7.18 10.30 -19.15
CA VAL A 227 -5.89 9.89 -19.72
C VAL A 227 -5.96 8.44 -20.15
#